data_AF-D5VSI8-F1
#
_entry.id   AF-D5VSI8-F1
#
_cell.length_a   1.000
_cell.length_b   1.000
_cell.length_c   1.000
_cell.angle_alpha   90.00
_cell.angle_beta   90.00
_cell.angle_gamma   90.00
#
_symmetry.space_group_name_H-M   'P 1'
#
loop_
_entity.id
_entity.type
_entity.pdbx_description
1 polymer ?
#
loop_
_entity_poly.entity_id
_entity_poly.type
_entity_poly.pdbx_seq_one_letter_code
_entity_poly.pdbx_strand_id
1 'polypeptide(L)'
;MIKKLLFLLFLLLFLPYGSSLSIGDLKIDNESLEASKTFTIEKSENLEYFISFQHYGTRTKDITYGVYLNGELIYSIKPVHIKNKPYPVVKINVSKLLKNGSNTITLKLEKGDIKGGYYKLNDISLEVKASAPIPILAIALVSLVVPLLVVRQ
;
A
#
# COMPACT_ATOMS: atom_id res chain seq x y z
N MET A 1 -38.81 15.69 6.42
CA MET A 1 -37.77 14.91 5.70
C MET A 1 -36.34 15.13 6.17
N ILE A 2 -36.05 16.21 6.92
CA ILE A 2 -34.72 16.54 7.48
C ILE A 2 -34.00 15.37 8.16
N LYS A 3 -34.70 14.52 8.93
CA LYS A 3 -34.07 13.36 9.62
C LYS A 3 -33.50 12.32 8.64
N LYS A 4 -34.19 12.02 7.53
CA LYS A 4 -33.74 11.06 6.50
C LYS A 4 -32.54 11.60 5.71
N LEU A 5 -32.49 12.92 5.55
CA LEU A 5 -31.42 13.62 4.87
C LEU A 5 -30.15 13.73 5.73
N LEU A 6 -30.30 14.04 7.02
CA LEU A 6 -29.19 13.97 7.98
C LEU A 6 -28.59 12.56 8.02
N PHE A 7 -29.43 11.54 7.93
CA PHE A 7 -28.99 10.14 7.87
C PHE A 7 -28.16 9.85 6.61
N LEU A 8 -28.53 10.40 5.45
CA LEU A 8 -27.77 10.25 4.20
C LEU A 8 -26.42 10.99 4.27
N LEU A 9 -26.40 12.21 4.83
CA LEU A 9 -25.18 12.99 5.03
C LEU A 9 -24.23 12.29 6.03
N PHE A 10 -24.81 11.69 7.08
CA PHE A 10 -24.09 10.84 8.03
C PHE A 10 -23.51 9.59 7.36
N LEU A 11 -24.25 8.97 6.43
CA LEU A 11 -23.78 7.81 5.65
C LEU A 11 -22.58 8.15 4.75
N LEU A 12 -22.56 9.35 4.17
CA LEU A 12 -21.45 9.87 3.35
C LEU A 12 -20.14 10.08 4.16
N LEU A 13 -20.22 10.26 5.48
CA LEU A 13 -19.05 10.36 6.35
C LEU A 13 -18.33 9.01 6.58
N PHE A 14 -19.01 7.88 6.31
CA PHE A 14 -18.42 6.54 6.39
C PHE A 14 -17.81 6.05 5.07
N LEU A 15 -17.79 6.89 4.03
CA LEU A 15 -17.03 6.56 2.83
C LEU A 15 -15.55 6.40 3.22
N PRO A 16 -14.88 5.32 2.77
CA PRO A 16 -13.57 4.96 3.29
C PRO A 16 -12.54 6.04 2.94
N TYR A 17 -12.22 6.87 3.94
CA TYR A 17 -10.96 7.60 4.00
C TYR A 17 -9.84 6.56 4.03
N GLY A 18 -8.82 6.76 3.20
CA GLY A 18 -7.83 5.75 2.82
C GLY A 18 -7.49 4.76 3.93
N SER A 19 -7.83 3.49 3.71
CA SER A 19 -7.47 2.42 4.62
C SER A 19 -6.04 1.97 4.35
N SER A 20 -5.33 1.58 5.40
CA SER A 20 -4.03 0.91 5.27
C SER A 20 -4.09 -0.44 5.95
N LEU A 21 -3.60 -1.47 5.27
CA LEU A 21 -3.43 -2.81 5.81
C LEU A 21 -1.95 -3.01 6.16
N SER A 22 -1.65 -3.27 7.43
CA SER A 22 -0.29 -3.64 7.85
C SER A 22 -0.01 -5.10 7.47
N ILE A 23 1.02 -5.31 6.66
CA ILE A 23 1.52 -6.64 6.27
C ILE A 23 2.65 -7.06 7.25
N GLY A 24 3.40 -6.10 7.77
CA GLY A 24 4.48 -6.29 8.75
C GLY A 24 5.86 -6.33 8.11
N ASP A 25 6.77 -7.15 8.64
CA ASP A 25 8.18 -7.11 8.24
C ASP A 25 8.63 -8.34 7.45
N LEU A 26 9.70 -8.17 6.66
CA LEU A 26 10.46 -9.26 6.03
C LEU A 26 11.96 -9.09 6.30
N LYS A 27 12.65 -10.18 6.63
CA LYS A 27 14.09 -10.21 6.86
C LYS A 27 14.72 -11.38 6.11
N ILE A 28 15.85 -11.12 5.47
CA ILE A 28 16.74 -12.15 4.92
C ILE A 28 18.14 -12.01 5.53
N ASP A 29 18.87 -13.11 5.59
CA ASP A 29 20.25 -13.20 6.09
C ASP A 29 20.96 -14.40 5.43
N ASN A 30 22.11 -14.81 5.95
CA ASN A 30 22.89 -15.91 5.39
C ASN A 30 22.14 -17.25 5.34
N GLU A 31 21.16 -17.46 6.23
CA GLU A 31 20.47 -18.74 6.35
C GLU A 31 19.28 -18.82 5.37
N SER A 32 18.63 -17.68 5.13
CA SER A 32 17.52 -17.57 4.19
C SER A 32 17.69 -16.35 3.29
N LEU A 33 18.01 -16.61 2.02
CA LEU A 33 18.21 -15.58 0.99
C LEU A 33 16.89 -15.05 0.39
N GLU A 34 15.78 -15.62 0.83
CA GLU A 34 14.42 -15.25 0.45
C GLU A 34 13.52 -15.26 1.68
N ALA A 35 12.59 -14.31 1.77
CA ALA A 35 11.55 -14.28 2.79
C ALA A 35 10.26 -13.78 2.18
N SER A 36 9.15 -14.43 2.53
CA SER A 36 7.84 -14.19 1.93
C SER A 36 6.76 -14.04 2.99
N LYS A 37 5.74 -13.24 2.69
CA LYS A 37 4.56 -13.07 3.54
C LYS A 37 3.31 -12.96 2.70
N THR A 38 2.25 -13.61 3.16
CA THR A 38 0.96 -13.64 2.48
C THR A 38 -0.03 -12.74 3.20
N PHE A 39 -0.84 -12.02 2.43
CA PHE A 39 -1.91 -11.17 2.92
C PHE A 39 -3.13 -11.29 1.99
N THR A 40 -4.33 -11.07 2.54
CA THR A 40 -5.58 -11.22 1.81
C THR A 40 -6.28 -9.87 1.72
N ILE A 41 -6.82 -9.55 0.55
CA ILE A 41 -7.64 -8.34 0.33
C ILE A 41 -8.89 -8.66 -0.46
N GLU A 42 -9.91 -7.82 -0.28
CA GLU A 42 -11.01 -7.70 -1.22
C GLU A 42 -10.68 -6.57 -2.20
N LYS A 43 -10.28 -6.92 -3.42
CA LYS A 43 -9.87 -5.93 -4.44
C LYS A 43 -11.09 -5.31 -5.08
N SER A 44 -11.09 -3.99 -5.16
CA SER A 44 -12.06 -3.18 -5.91
C SER A 44 -11.37 -2.55 -7.11
N GLU A 45 -12.01 -2.58 -8.28
CA GLU A 45 -11.45 -2.03 -9.52
C GLU A 45 -11.40 -0.49 -9.55
N ASN A 46 -12.13 0.18 -8.66
CA ASN A 46 -12.21 1.66 -8.61
C ASN A 46 -11.23 2.27 -7.59
N LEU A 47 -10.30 1.46 -7.06
CA LEU A 47 -9.32 1.89 -6.06
C LEU A 47 -7.90 1.70 -6.59
N GLU A 48 -7.03 2.61 -6.20
CA GLU A 48 -5.59 2.48 -6.36
C GLU A 48 -4.98 1.90 -5.09
N TYR A 49 -3.99 1.05 -5.28
CA TYR A 49 -3.32 0.31 -4.24
C TYR A 49 -1.82 0.60 -4.27
N PHE A 50 -1.27 0.99 -3.13
CA PHE A 50 0.14 1.30 -2.99
C PHE A 50 0.76 0.44 -1.89
N ILE A 51 1.81 -0.30 -2.24
CA ILE A 51 2.67 -0.91 -1.23
C ILE A 51 3.71 0.12 -0.80
N SER A 52 3.88 0.26 0.51
CA SER A 52 4.94 1.08 1.10
C SER A 52 5.75 0.28 2.10
N PHE A 53 7.04 0.62 2.22
CA PHE A 53 7.96 0.01 3.18
C PHE A 53 9.20 0.88 3.37
N GLN A 54 9.87 0.68 4.51
CA GLN A 54 11.25 1.14 4.71
C GLN A 54 12.21 -0.02 4.51
N HIS A 55 13.45 0.26 4.12
CA HIS A 55 14.44 -0.80 3.95
C HIS A 55 15.81 -0.39 4.50
N TYR A 56 16.52 -1.36 5.07
CA TYR A 56 17.88 -1.19 5.61
C TYR A 56 18.61 -2.53 5.74
N GLY A 57 19.92 -2.46 5.93
CA GLY A 57 20.76 -3.63 6.14
C GLY A 57 22.21 -3.27 6.47
N THR A 58 23.01 -4.27 6.82
CA THR A 58 24.41 -4.11 7.25
C THR A 58 25.42 -4.28 6.11
N ARG A 59 25.04 -4.97 5.03
CA ARG A 59 25.86 -5.21 3.84
C ARG A 59 25.02 -4.90 2.61
N THR A 60 25.28 -3.75 2.01
CA THR A 60 24.46 -3.18 0.93
C THR A 60 25.30 -2.70 -0.26
N LYS A 61 26.63 -2.81 -0.14
CA LYS A 61 27.57 -2.54 -1.23
C LYS A 61 27.67 -3.78 -2.12
N ASP A 62 27.60 -3.59 -3.44
CA ASP A 62 27.70 -4.62 -4.47
C ASP A 62 26.64 -5.74 -4.40
N ILE A 63 25.55 -5.50 -3.65
CA ILE A 63 24.42 -6.42 -3.48
C ILE A 63 23.16 -5.80 -4.08
N THR A 64 22.38 -6.61 -4.78
CA THR A 64 21.06 -6.23 -5.31
C THR A 64 19.99 -7.11 -4.67
N TYR A 65 18.94 -6.46 -4.17
CA TYR A 65 17.76 -7.14 -3.65
C TYR A 65 16.55 -6.85 -4.52
N GLY A 66 15.66 -7.83 -4.67
CA GLY A 66 14.39 -7.70 -5.37
C GLY A 66 13.23 -7.78 -4.39
N VAL A 67 12.25 -6.90 -4.57
CA VAL A 67 10.95 -6.99 -3.91
C VAL A 67 9.93 -7.41 -4.96
N TYR A 68 9.23 -8.51 -4.70
CA TYR A 68 8.29 -9.13 -5.61
C TYR A 68 6.89 -9.12 -5.01
N LEU A 69 5.88 -8.97 -5.85
CA LEU A 69 4.48 -9.19 -5.52
C LEU A 69 3.91 -10.23 -6.47
N ASN A 70 3.39 -11.33 -5.92
CA ASN A 70 2.82 -12.44 -6.70
C ASN A 70 3.79 -13.00 -7.77
N GLY A 71 5.10 -12.97 -7.48
CA GLY A 71 6.16 -13.42 -8.39
C GLY A 71 6.68 -12.35 -9.36
N GLU A 72 6.03 -11.18 -9.44
CA GLU A 72 6.44 -10.07 -10.31
C GLU A 72 7.31 -9.06 -9.57
N LEU A 73 8.42 -8.63 -10.18
CA LEU A 73 9.33 -7.66 -9.57
C LEU A 73 8.67 -6.28 -9.52
N ILE A 74 8.48 -5.74 -8.31
CA ILE A 74 7.92 -4.40 -8.10
C ILE A 74 8.97 -3.35 -7.74
N TYR A 75 10.11 -3.77 -7.18
CA TYR A 75 11.20 -2.87 -6.81
C TYR A 75 12.55 -3.56 -6.83
N SER A 76 13.55 -2.89 -7.42
CA SER A 76 14.94 -3.33 -7.34
C SER A 76 15.73 -2.39 -6.44
N ILE A 77 16.26 -2.94 -5.37
CA ILE A 77 17.13 -2.24 -4.43
C ILE A 77 18.55 -2.42 -4.95
N LYS A 78 19.03 -1.39 -5.64
CA LYS A 78 20.41 -1.33 -6.16
C LYS A 78 21.42 -1.19 -5.01
N PRO A 79 22.71 -1.50 -5.26
CA PRO A 79 23.76 -1.28 -4.29
C PRO A 79 23.77 0.17 -3.81
N VAL A 80 23.61 0.38 -2.51
CA VAL A 80 23.68 1.70 -1.86
C VAL A 80 24.46 1.56 -0.57
N HIS A 81 25.18 2.60 -0.15
CA HIS A 81 25.95 2.55 1.08
C HIS A 81 25.06 2.82 2.30
N ILE A 82 24.17 1.88 2.61
CA ILE A 82 23.29 1.95 3.76
C ILE A 82 24.02 1.30 4.94
N LYS A 83 24.63 2.12 5.81
CA LYS A 83 25.29 1.66 7.06
C LYS A 83 24.26 1.37 8.15
N ASN A 84 23.34 0.43 7.90
CA ASN A 84 22.25 0.08 8.82
C ASN A 84 21.33 1.25 9.23
N LYS A 85 21.21 2.27 8.37
CA LYS A 85 20.27 3.37 8.55
C LYS A 85 19.00 3.10 7.73
N PRO A 86 17.80 3.45 8.21
CA PRO A 86 16.60 3.36 7.39
C PRO A 86 16.76 4.23 6.14
N TYR A 87 16.50 3.64 4.97
CA TYR A 87 16.36 4.38 3.72
C TYR A 87 14.98 5.06 3.69
N PRO A 88 14.81 6.16 2.93
CA PRO A 88 13.50 6.76 2.72
C PRO A 88 12.41 5.75 2.36
N VAL A 89 11.19 6.01 2.83
CA VAL A 89 10.03 5.17 2.55
C VAL A 89 9.85 5.03 1.05
N VAL A 90 9.83 3.79 0.59
CA VAL A 90 9.52 3.43 -0.78
C VAL A 90 8.00 3.28 -0.88
N LYS A 91 7.42 3.76 -1.97
CA LYS A 91 5.99 3.67 -2.24
C LYS A 91 5.75 3.36 -3.71
N ILE A 92 4.98 2.31 -3.98
CA ILE A 92 4.87 1.72 -5.31
C ILE A 92 3.39 1.45 -5.60
N ASN A 93 2.88 1.93 -6.74
CA ASN A 93 1.55 1.58 -7.19
C ASN A 93 1.55 0.13 -7.70
N VAL A 94 0.75 -0.73 -7.06
CA VAL A 94 0.67 -2.17 -7.37
C VAL A 94 -0.73 -2.59 -7.82
N SER A 95 -1.59 -1.63 -8.18
CA SER A 95 -3.01 -1.86 -8.48
C SER A 95 -3.24 -2.95 -9.55
N LYS A 96 -2.34 -3.02 -10.54
CA LYS A 96 -2.42 -4.00 -11.65
C LYS A 96 -1.92 -5.40 -11.29
N LEU A 97 -1.14 -5.53 -10.22
CA LEU A 97 -0.46 -6.78 -9.83
C LEU A 97 -1.16 -7.49 -8.67
N LEU A 98 -2.00 -6.77 -7.92
CA LEU A 98 -2.82 -7.34 -6.87
C LEU A 98 -3.96 -8.18 -7.44
N LYS A 99 -4.17 -9.32 -6.80
CA LYS A 99 -5.29 -10.23 -7.03
C LYS A 99 -6.36 -9.98 -5.98
N ASN A 100 -7.62 -10.22 -6.34
CA ASN A 100 -8.66 -10.39 -5.34
C ASN A 100 -8.37 -11.67 -4.52
N GLY A 101 -8.40 -11.59 -3.20
CA GLY A 101 -8.01 -12.67 -2.30
C GLY A 101 -6.53 -12.63 -1.91
N SER A 102 -5.87 -13.78 -1.96
CA SER A 102 -4.52 -13.99 -1.43
C SER A 102 -3.44 -13.42 -2.34
N ASN A 103 -2.50 -12.70 -1.74
CA ASN A 103 -1.33 -12.10 -2.37
C ASN A 103 -0.08 -12.38 -1.55
N THR A 104 1.08 -12.53 -2.20
CA THR A 104 2.35 -12.78 -1.52
C THR A 104 3.37 -11.73 -1.90
N ILE A 105 3.96 -11.07 -0.88
CA ILE A 105 5.12 -10.21 -1.04
C ILE A 105 6.38 -10.98 -0.65
N THR A 106 7.44 -10.83 -1.44
CA THR A 106 8.70 -11.55 -1.28
C THR A 106 9.86 -10.58 -1.35
N LEU A 107 10.80 -10.70 -0.41
CA LEU A 107 12.12 -10.08 -0.44
C LEU A 107 13.14 -11.16 -0.79
N LYS A 108 13.98 -10.90 -1.80
CA LYS A 108 14.95 -11.86 -2.30
C LYS A 108 16.30 -11.22 -2.60
N LEU A 109 17.38 -11.95 -2.33
CA LEU A 109 18.72 -11.62 -2.83
C LEU A 109 18.83 -12.00 -4.31
N GLU A 110 19.04 -11.00 -5.17
CA GLU A 110 19.15 -11.20 -6.62
C GLU A 110 20.59 -11.34 -7.09
N LYS A 111 21.50 -10.57 -6.49
CA LYS A 111 22.93 -10.58 -6.86
C LYS A 111 23.78 -10.21 -5.66
N GLY A 112 24.90 -10.92 -5.51
CA GLY A 112 25.89 -10.67 -4.46
C GLY A 112 25.85 -11.75 -3.38
N ASP A 113 26.49 -11.45 -2.25
CA ASP A 113 26.62 -12.37 -1.13
C ASP A 113 26.45 -11.60 0.18
N ILE A 114 25.49 -12.02 1.01
CA ILE A 114 25.13 -11.34 2.26
C ILE A 114 26.02 -11.74 3.45
N LYS A 115 27.06 -12.57 3.26
CA LYS A 115 28.03 -13.05 4.28
C LYS A 115 28.15 -12.19 5.54
N GLY A 116 27.44 -12.64 6.58
CA GLY A 116 27.50 -12.10 7.95
C GLY A 116 26.66 -10.84 8.16
N GLY A 117 25.77 -10.54 7.21
CA GLY A 117 24.86 -9.43 7.24
C GLY A 117 23.39 -9.86 7.15
N TYR A 118 22.52 -8.86 7.10
CA TYR A 118 21.10 -9.05 6.87
C TYR A 118 20.53 -7.88 6.07
N TYR A 119 19.35 -8.12 5.50
CA TYR A 119 18.56 -7.10 4.85
C TYR A 119 17.10 -7.22 5.28
N LYS A 120 16.44 -6.07 5.51
CA LYS A 120 15.09 -6.04 6.04
C LYS A 120 14.22 -5.05 5.28
N LEU A 121 12.97 -5.44 5.03
CA LEU A 121 11.85 -4.54 4.77
C LEU A 121 11.04 -4.38 6.06
N ASN A 122 10.81 -3.14 6.44
CA ASN A 122 10.11 -2.75 7.65
C ASN A 122 8.80 -2.07 7.33
N ASP A 123 7.80 -2.31 8.18
CA ASP A 123 6.52 -1.61 8.15
C ASP A 123 5.86 -1.70 6.77
N ILE A 124 5.90 -2.89 6.17
CA ILE A 124 5.26 -3.14 4.89
C ILE A 124 3.76 -2.92 5.09
N SER A 125 3.20 -2.00 4.31
CA SER A 125 1.78 -1.71 4.35
C SER A 125 1.20 -1.57 2.96
N LEU A 126 -0.09 -1.86 2.84
CA LEU A 126 -0.88 -1.64 1.66
C LEU A 126 -1.85 -0.49 1.90
N GLU A 127 -1.60 0.64 1.28
CA GLU A 127 -2.49 1.79 1.30
C GLU A 127 -3.50 1.72 0.15
N VAL A 128 -4.74 2.09 0.45
CA VAL A 128 -5.84 2.13 -0.52
C VAL A 128 -6.28 3.59 -0.72
N LYS A 129 -6.42 3.99 -1.98
CA LYS A 129 -6.90 5.33 -2.37
C LYS A 129 -8.01 5.20 -3.40
N ALA A 130 -8.98 6.12 -3.38
CA ALA A 130 -9.95 6.22 -4.46
C ALA A 130 -9.26 6.66 -5.75
N SER A 131 -9.50 5.97 -6.87
CA SER A 131 -8.89 6.28 -8.17
C SER A 131 -9.41 7.58 -8.80
N ALA A 132 -10.54 8.10 -8.32
CA ALA A 132 -11.08 9.38 -8.74
C ALA A 132 -11.29 10.28 -7.52
N PRO A 133 -11.01 11.60 -7.63
CA PRO A 133 -11.54 12.55 -6.67
C PRO A 133 -13.07 12.38 -6.65
N ILE A 134 -13.66 12.37 -5.45
CA ILE A 134 -15.11 12.34 -5.30
C ILE A 134 -15.67 13.41 -6.23
N PRO A 135 -16.62 13.11 -7.13
CA PRO A 135 -17.10 14.09 -8.10
C PRO A 135 -17.64 15.29 -7.35
N ILE A 136 -16.85 16.37 -7.31
CA ILE A 136 -17.16 17.60 -6.55
C ILE A 136 -18.49 18.17 -7.04
N LEU A 137 -18.80 17.99 -8.33
CA LEU A 137 -20.09 18.29 -8.93
C LEU A 137 -21.24 17.50 -8.28
N ALA A 138 -21.07 16.22 -7.97
CA ALA A 138 -22.09 15.42 -7.29
C ALA A 138 -22.27 15.87 -5.83
N ILE A 139 -21.17 16.18 -5.11
CA ILE A 139 -21.25 16.76 -3.76
C ILE A 139 -21.96 18.13 -3.81
N ALA A 140 -21.58 18.99 -4.76
CA ALA A 140 -22.17 20.31 -4.94
C ALA A 140 -23.66 20.21 -5.29
N LEU A 141 -24.04 19.31 -6.21
CA LEU A 141 -25.43 19.08 -6.58
C LEU A 141 -26.25 18.59 -5.39
N VAL A 142 -25.73 17.62 -4.63
CA VAL A 142 -26.37 17.15 -3.38
C VAL A 142 -26.48 18.32 -2.40
N SER A 143 -25.44 19.11 -2.18
CA SER A 143 -25.48 20.26 -1.25
C SER A 143 -26.46 21.36 -1.66
N LEU A 144 -26.81 21.48 -2.94
CA LEU A 144 -27.70 22.52 -3.46
C LEU A 144 -29.16 22.07 -3.53
N VAL A 145 -29.39 20.84 -4.01
CA VAL A 145 -30.73 20.26 -4.18
C VAL A 145 -31.36 19.92 -2.84
N VAL A 146 -30.54 19.52 -1.87
CA VAL A 146 -31.00 19.12 -0.54
C VAL A 146 -31.67 20.27 0.24
N PRO A 147 -31.06 21.47 0.37
CA PRO A 147 -31.73 22.63 0.98
C PRO A 147 -33.00 23.03 0.22
N LEU A 148 -32.98 23.02 -1.11
CA LEU A 148 -34.14 23.37 -1.95
C LEU A 148 -35.34 22.45 -1.73
N LEU A 149 -35.10 21.15 -1.51
CA LEU A 149 -36.13 20.17 -1.18
C LEU A 149 -36.63 20.29 0.27
N VAL A 150 -35.80 20.80 1.19
CA VAL A 150 -36.19 21.03 2.59
C VAL A 150 -37.03 22.31 2.74
N VAL A 151 -36.73 23.35 1.97
CA VAL A 151 -37.46 24.64 2.01
C VAL A 151 -38.81 24.58 1.28
N ARG A 152 -38.98 23.62 0.35
CA ARG A 152 -40.26 23.39 -0.37
C ARG A 152 -41.26 22.50 0.39
N GLN A 153 -40.92 21.99 1.57
CA GLN A 153 -41.84 21.27 2.46
C GLN A 153 -42.27 22.15 3.63
#